data_AF-A0A357Y4F7-F1
#
_entry.id   AF-A0A357Y4F7-F1
#
_cell.length_a   1.000
_cell.length_b   1.000
_cell.length_c   1.000
_cell.angle_alpha   90.00
_cell.angle_beta   90.00
_cell.angle_gamma   90.00
#
_symmetry.space_group_name_H-M   'P 1'
#
loop_
_entity.id
_entity.type
_entity.pdbx_description
1 polymer ?
#
loop_
_entity_poly.entity_id
_entity_poly.type
_entity_poly.pdbx_seq_one_letter_code
_entity_poly.pdbx_strand_id
1 'polypeptide(L)'
;MIKDTYGISFQDDTASVTNMDLQFVSSPPSGMDNALAWVTYSGPKGSSATKLTMSVNTKFYDALDQNDPNGVSKKTVAYLDRTIAHELTHAVMAANIKDMGDMPLSLVEGAAEYTHGIDDQRLTALKALQPSQLDSKTDEEPYAAGYAFLHYLNAHSGHDGYAMKRMMSVLVNKGGGTAGVDAAIAAASKGAFGSWQEAKDAFTKDFNSYTNVEDFLKEKCDIELVPGYTMKGPYDTGSATGSKSWNGEQANGEQVVLEGKSPRFWWYPSSETSTIEGLTVEWGDYPQPDLTDAGFRFQVGTKANQNIFAAFSDIHANALGLRSDQGENISVQTRADAKRAMTICDRALRKALDQSTTIGALTSRMEYTSRNLTTASENVQSAESTIRDADMAKEMTEYTKNNVLQQAAQSMLAQANQTSSGVLSLLQG
;
A
#
# COMPACT_ATOMS: atom_id res chain seq x y z
N MET A 1 -15.16 -2.64 1.38
CA MET A 1 -16.15 -2.02 0.45
C MET A 1 -16.51 -2.92 -0.73
N ILE A 2 -15.59 -3.22 -1.67
CA ILE A 2 -15.88 -4.09 -2.83
C ILE A 2 -16.35 -5.48 -2.38
N LYS A 3 -15.59 -6.12 -1.48
CA LYS A 3 -15.95 -7.40 -0.86
C LYS A 3 -17.31 -7.37 -0.17
N ASP A 4 -17.62 -6.29 0.54
CA ASP A 4 -18.89 -6.14 1.25
C ASP A 4 -20.06 -5.95 0.29
N THR A 5 -19.84 -5.33 -0.86
CA THR A 5 -20.85 -5.02 -1.88
C THR A 5 -21.13 -6.24 -2.77
N TYR A 6 -20.07 -6.87 -3.27
CA TYR A 6 -20.16 -7.90 -4.31
C TYR A 6 -19.85 -9.31 -3.82
N GLY A 7 -19.28 -9.46 -2.63
CA GLY A 7 -18.89 -10.77 -2.11
C GLY A 7 -17.70 -11.40 -2.84
N ILE A 8 -16.94 -10.61 -3.59
CA ILE A 8 -15.73 -11.01 -4.32
C ILE A 8 -14.55 -10.15 -3.88
N SER A 9 -13.37 -10.75 -3.85
CA SER A 9 -12.12 -10.12 -3.41
C SER A 9 -10.90 -10.83 -4.03
N PHE A 10 -9.70 -10.32 -3.72
CA PHE A 10 -8.44 -11.00 -4.07
C PHE A 10 -8.07 -12.13 -3.09
N GLN A 11 -8.80 -12.30 -1.99
CA GLN A 11 -8.57 -13.36 -1.01
C GLN A 11 -9.30 -14.66 -1.34
N ASP A 12 -10.28 -14.59 -2.24
CA ASP A 12 -11.10 -15.74 -2.58
C ASP A 12 -10.34 -16.64 -3.56
N ASP A 13 -10.47 -17.95 -3.41
CA ASP A 13 -9.82 -18.96 -4.27
C ASP A 13 -10.21 -18.84 -5.76
N THR A 14 -11.19 -18.00 -6.07
CA THR A 14 -11.68 -17.72 -7.44
C THR A 14 -10.89 -16.65 -8.17
N ALA A 15 -10.06 -15.85 -7.48
CA ALA A 15 -9.26 -14.82 -8.11
C ALA A 15 -8.11 -15.45 -8.91
N SER A 16 -8.12 -15.29 -10.23
CA SER A 16 -7.10 -15.84 -11.13
C SER A 16 -5.76 -15.10 -11.06
N VAL A 17 -5.76 -13.89 -10.52
CA VAL A 17 -4.58 -13.07 -10.32
C VAL A 17 -4.72 -12.29 -9.02
N THR A 18 -3.67 -12.35 -8.20
CA THR A 18 -3.58 -11.65 -6.91
C THR A 18 -2.41 -10.67 -6.88
N ASN A 19 -1.75 -10.45 -8.02
CA ASN A 19 -0.70 -9.45 -8.17
C ASN A 19 -1.16 -8.32 -9.11
N MET A 20 -0.81 -7.08 -8.78
CA MET A 20 -1.11 -5.91 -9.60
C MET A 20 0.09 -4.98 -9.68
N ASP A 21 0.50 -4.65 -10.91
CA ASP A 21 1.55 -3.67 -11.17
C ASP A 21 0.95 -2.26 -10.99
N LEU A 22 1.52 -1.44 -10.10
CA LEU A 22 1.17 -0.03 -9.97
C LEU A 22 2.22 0.84 -10.66
N GLN A 23 1.76 1.69 -11.58
CA GLN A 23 2.63 2.57 -12.35
C GLN A 23 2.20 4.03 -12.22
N PHE A 24 3.18 4.91 -12.07
CA PHE A 24 2.98 6.35 -12.06
C PHE A 24 3.36 6.91 -13.44
N VAL A 25 2.39 7.48 -14.16
CA VAL A 25 2.57 7.84 -15.57
C VAL A 25 2.42 9.35 -15.74
N SER A 26 3.46 10.01 -16.23
CA SER A 26 3.44 11.46 -16.53
C SER A 26 2.98 11.78 -17.96
N SER A 27 3.07 10.80 -18.85
CA SER A 27 2.70 10.91 -20.27
C SER A 27 1.76 9.75 -20.62
N PRO A 28 0.46 9.86 -20.31
CA PRO A 28 -0.50 8.80 -20.54
C PRO A 28 -0.67 8.52 -22.05
N PRO A 29 -1.11 7.31 -22.43
CA PRO A 29 -1.48 7.01 -23.81
C PRO A 29 -2.58 7.95 -24.35
N SER A 30 -2.62 8.13 -25.66
CA SER A 30 -3.65 8.95 -26.34
C SER A 30 -5.06 8.52 -25.90
N GLY A 31 -5.85 9.48 -25.41
CA GLY A 31 -7.22 9.23 -24.91
C GLY A 31 -7.32 9.05 -23.39
N MET A 32 -6.21 8.84 -22.69
CA MET A 32 -6.15 8.73 -21.22
C MET A 32 -5.67 10.03 -20.55
N ASP A 33 -5.52 11.12 -21.32
CA ASP A 33 -5.00 12.40 -20.84
C ASP A 33 -5.79 13.05 -19.70
N ASN A 34 -7.08 12.70 -19.59
CA ASN A 34 -8.02 13.24 -18.62
C ASN A 34 -8.41 12.24 -17.52
N ALA A 35 -7.90 11.00 -17.58
CA ALA A 35 -8.13 10.01 -16.53
C ALA A 35 -7.17 10.25 -15.36
N LEU A 36 -7.69 10.31 -14.13
CA LEU A 36 -6.88 10.43 -12.90
C LEU A 36 -6.11 9.14 -12.62
N ALA A 37 -6.76 8.00 -12.84
CA ALA A 37 -6.18 6.67 -12.80
C ALA A 37 -6.98 5.76 -13.74
N TRP A 38 -6.40 4.62 -14.11
CA TRP A 38 -7.10 3.59 -14.87
C TRP A 38 -6.50 2.21 -14.58
N VAL A 39 -7.31 1.17 -14.64
CA VAL A 39 -6.86 -0.22 -14.64
C VAL A 39 -6.85 -0.79 -16.05
N THR A 40 -5.80 -1.53 -16.37
CA THR A 40 -5.75 -2.42 -17.51
C THR A 40 -5.60 -3.85 -17.04
N TYR A 41 -6.18 -4.77 -17.80
CA TYR A 41 -6.09 -6.19 -17.53
C TYR A 41 -5.88 -6.96 -18.83
N SER A 42 -5.25 -8.12 -18.73
CA SER A 42 -5.08 -9.03 -19.87
C SER A 42 -5.19 -10.49 -19.43
N GLY A 43 -5.62 -11.34 -20.36
CA GLY A 43 -5.77 -12.77 -20.17
C GLY A 43 -6.22 -13.45 -21.47
N PRO A 44 -6.03 -14.77 -21.61
CA PRO A 44 -6.52 -15.50 -22.77
C PRO A 44 -8.06 -15.46 -22.84
N LYS A 45 -8.62 -15.46 -24.06
CA LYS A 45 -10.07 -15.58 -24.24
C LYS A 45 -10.57 -16.87 -23.58
N GLY A 46 -11.69 -16.79 -22.89
CA GLY A 46 -12.23 -17.90 -22.14
C GLY A 46 -11.69 -17.98 -20.71
N SER A 47 -11.09 -16.91 -20.17
CA SER A 47 -10.53 -16.87 -18.81
C SER A 47 -10.77 -15.52 -18.11
N SER A 48 -10.55 -15.52 -16.81
CA SER A 48 -10.40 -14.29 -16.01
C SER A 48 -8.99 -13.71 -16.22
N ALA A 49 -8.77 -12.46 -15.83
CA ALA A 49 -7.49 -11.78 -16.05
C ALA A 49 -6.31 -12.52 -15.39
N THR A 50 -5.20 -12.61 -16.09
CA THR A 50 -3.94 -13.19 -15.57
C THR A 50 -2.92 -12.11 -15.19
N LYS A 51 -3.16 -10.87 -15.63
CA LYS A 51 -2.33 -9.71 -15.31
C LYS A 51 -3.21 -8.50 -15.08
N LEU A 52 -2.89 -7.73 -14.04
CA LEU A 52 -3.51 -6.45 -13.70
C LEU A 52 -2.44 -5.37 -13.65
N THR A 53 -2.77 -4.19 -14.15
CA THR A 53 -1.92 -3.01 -14.04
C THR A 53 -2.77 -1.79 -13.73
N MET A 54 -2.54 -1.15 -12.58
CA MET A 54 -3.12 0.12 -12.19
C MET A 54 -2.15 1.23 -12.60
N SER A 55 -2.65 2.23 -13.33
CA SER A 55 -1.86 3.39 -13.71
C SER A 55 -2.44 4.64 -13.06
N VAL A 56 -1.60 5.41 -12.36
CA VAL A 56 -1.97 6.69 -11.75
C VAL A 56 -1.35 7.81 -12.58
N ASN A 57 -2.19 8.74 -13.03
CA ASN A 57 -1.79 9.84 -13.90
C ASN A 57 -1.18 10.98 -13.07
N THR A 58 0.14 11.12 -13.11
CA THR A 58 0.85 12.13 -12.30
C THR A 58 0.71 13.55 -12.85
N LYS A 59 0.18 13.74 -14.07
CA LYS A 59 -0.14 15.06 -14.65
C LYS A 59 -1.12 15.87 -13.80
N PHE A 60 -1.95 15.18 -13.02
CA PHE A 60 -2.94 15.80 -12.15
C PHE A 60 -2.43 16.02 -10.72
N TYR A 61 -1.25 15.48 -10.37
CA TYR A 61 -0.75 15.49 -8.99
C TYR A 61 -0.56 16.91 -8.44
N ASP A 62 -0.02 17.83 -9.24
CA ASP A 62 0.14 19.25 -8.86
C ASP A 62 -1.20 19.97 -8.66
N ALA A 63 -2.28 19.44 -9.23
CA ALA A 63 -3.62 20.00 -9.10
C ALA A 63 -4.41 19.40 -7.92
N LEU A 64 -3.88 18.36 -7.25
CA LEU A 64 -4.47 17.78 -6.05
C LEU A 64 -4.18 18.68 -4.83
N ASP A 65 -5.16 18.83 -3.97
CA ASP A 65 -4.95 19.44 -2.66
C ASP A 65 -4.20 18.46 -1.75
N GLN A 66 -2.93 18.75 -1.48
CA GLN A 66 -2.07 17.93 -0.62
C GLN A 66 -2.52 17.91 0.85
N ASN A 67 -3.48 18.75 1.25
CA ASN A 67 -4.04 18.76 2.60
C ASN A 67 -5.39 18.04 2.69
N ASP A 68 -6.00 17.70 1.55
CA ASP A 68 -7.25 16.94 1.50
C ASP A 68 -6.91 15.45 1.36
N PRO A 69 -7.25 14.61 2.35
CA PRO A 69 -6.88 13.19 2.33
C PRO A 69 -7.46 12.48 1.11
N ASN A 70 -8.70 12.82 0.72
CA ASN A 70 -9.43 12.20 -0.39
C ASN A 70 -8.86 12.62 -1.77
N GLY A 71 -7.91 13.56 -1.82
CA GLY A 71 -7.25 13.99 -3.05
C GLY A 71 -8.19 14.77 -3.96
N VAL A 72 -8.80 15.85 -3.45
CA VAL A 72 -9.57 16.80 -4.27
C VAL A 72 -8.69 17.37 -5.36
N SER A 73 -9.14 17.27 -6.61
CA SER A 73 -8.53 17.97 -7.74
C SER A 73 -9.17 19.34 -7.97
N LYS A 74 -8.36 20.37 -8.24
CA LYS A 74 -8.86 21.69 -8.68
C LYS A 74 -9.30 21.70 -10.15
N LYS A 75 -8.95 20.69 -10.93
CA LYS A 75 -9.23 20.59 -12.38
C LYS A 75 -10.39 19.66 -12.73
N THR A 76 -10.77 18.77 -11.81
CA THR A 76 -11.85 17.79 -11.98
C THR A 76 -12.70 17.75 -10.71
N VAL A 77 -14.01 17.46 -10.82
CA VAL A 77 -14.92 17.35 -9.66
C VAL A 77 -14.79 15.99 -8.95
N ALA A 78 -13.62 15.36 -9.03
CA ALA A 78 -13.42 13.98 -8.61
C ALA A 78 -12.37 13.90 -7.49
N TYR A 79 -12.63 13.04 -6.51
CA TYR A 79 -11.64 12.62 -5.53
C TYR A 79 -10.82 11.45 -6.09
N LEU A 80 -9.50 11.52 -5.92
CA LEU A 80 -8.59 10.47 -6.41
C LEU A 80 -8.90 9.11 -5.78
N ASP A 81 -9.27 9.08 -4.50
CA ASP A 81 -9.56 7.85 -3.76
C ASP A 81 -10.78 7.09 -4.30
N ARG A 82 -11.83 7.80 -4.71
CA ARG A 82 -13.02 7.25 -5.36
C ARG A 82 -12.69 6.75 -6.76
N THR A 83 -11.87 7.47 -7.52
CA THR A 83 -11.36 6.95 -8.79
C THR A 83 -10.56 5.67 -8.56
N ILE A 84 -9.69 5.61 -7.56
CA ILE A 84 -8.96 4.37 -7.24
C ILE A 84 -9.93 3.25 -6.82
N ALA A 85 -10.97 3.55 -6.04
CA ALA A 85 -11.99 2.57 -5.66
C ALA A 85 -12.80 2.05 -6.87
N HIS A 86 -13.12 2.93 -7.81
CA HIS A 86 -13.74 2.61 -9.09
C HIS A 86 -12.86 1.62 -9.87
N GLU A 87 -11.60 1.99 -10.09
CA GLU A 87 -10.64 1.17 -10.84
C GLU A 87 -10.32 -0.16 -10.15
N LEU A 88 -10.25 -0.18 -8.81
CA LEU A 88 -10.09 -1.42 -8.04
C LEU A 88 -11.31 -2.34 -8.17
N THR A 89 -12.51 -1.80 -8.37
CA THR A 89 -13.70 -2.61 -8.63
C THR A 89 -13.55 -3.34 -9.96
N HIS A 90 -13.10 -2.65 -11.01
CA HIS A 90 -12.76 -3.27 -12.29
C HIS A 90 -11.69 -4.35 -12.15
N ALA A 91 -10.64 -4.09 -11.37
CA ALA A 91 -9.58 -5.07 -11.14
C ALA A 91 -10.08 -6.34 -10.45
N VAL A 92 -10.89 -6.21 -9.39
CA VAL A 92 -11.47 -7.36 -8.67
C VAL A 92 -12.43 -8.14 -9.59
N MET A 93 -13.25 -7.44 -10.37
CA MET A 93 -14.13 -8.06 -11.35
C MET A 93 -13.33 -8.81 -12.42
N ALA A 94 -12.29 -8.20 -12.99
CA ALA A 94 -11.47 -8.82 -14.02
C ALA A 94 -10.72 -10.06 -13.51
N ALA A 95 -10.28 -10.04 -12.25
CA ALA A 95 -9.62 -11.18 -11.61
C ALA A 95 -10.57 -12.35 -11.32
N ASN A 96 -11.87 -12.12 -11.16
CA ASN A 96 -12.82 -13.15 -10.73
C ASN A 96 -13.81 -13.58 -11.84
N ILE A 97 -14.09 -12.71 -12.82
CA ILE A 97 -15.10 -12.93 -13.85
C ILE A 97 -14.42 -13.26 -15.17
N LYS A 98 -14.66 -14.48 -15.64
CA LYS A 98 -14.23 -14.94 -16.95
C LYS A 98 -14.90 -14.13 -18.05
N ASP A 99 -14.14 -13.73 -19.07
CA ASP A 99 -14.66 -13.00 -20.24
C ASP A 99 -15.42 -11.71 -19.86
N MET A 100 -14.95 -10.98 -18.84
CA MET A 100 -15.56 -9.71 -18.41
C MET A 100 -15.73 -8.70 -19.56
N GLY A 101 -14.85 -8.71 -20.55
CA GLY A 101 -14.97 -7.84 -21.73
C GLY A 101 -16.17 -8.11 -22.64
N ASP A 102 -16.83 -9.26 -22.49
CA ASP A 102 -18.08 -9.59 -23.21
C ASP A 102 -19.32 -9.04 -22.50
N MET A 103 -19.20 -8.55 -21.26
CA MET A 103 -20.30 -7.96 -20.51
C MET A 103 -20.73 -6.62 -21.13
N PRO A 104 -22.01 -6.22 -20.98
CA PRO A 104 -22.45 -4.85 -21.25
C PRO A 104 -21.59 -3.85 -20.48
N LEU A 105 -21.06 -2.83 -21.17
CA LEU A 105 -20.18 -1.83 -20.56
C LEU A 105 -20.87 -1.10 -19.40
N SER A 106 -22.17 -0.82 -19.55
CA SER A 106 -22.98 -0.23 -18.49
C SER A 106 -23.05 -1.09 -17.22
N LEU A 107 -22.98 -2.42 -17.31
CA LEU A 107 -22.90 -3.25 -16.09
C LEU A 107 -21.53 -3.17 -15.43
N VAL A 108 -20.46 -3.10 -16.23
CA VAL A 108 -19.08 -3.00 -15.76
C VAL A 108 -18.87 -1.64 -15.09
N GLU A 109 -19.08 -0.54 -15.81
CA GLU A 109 -18.91 0.81 -15.29
C GLU A 109 -19.93 1.13 -14.20
N GLY A 110 -21.18 0.70 -14.38
CA GLY A 110 -22.22 0.87 -13.38
C GLY A 110 -21.89 0.20 -12.05
N ALA A 111 -21.25 -0.98 -12.07
CA ALA A 111 -20.82 -1.64 -10.83
C ALA A 111 -19.70 -0.85 -10.14
N ALA A 112 -18.71 -0.38 -10.87
CA ALA A 112 -17.67 0.46 -10.29
C ALA A 112 -18.25 1.74 -9.66
N GLU A 113 -19.17 2.42 -10.33
CA GLU A 113 -19.85 3.60 -9.80
C GLU A 113 -20.80 3.28 -8.62
N TYR A 114 -21.49 2.14 -8.64
CA TYR A 114 -22.37 1.70 -7.56
C TYR A 114 -21.61 1.51 -6.25
N THR A 115 -20.34 1.13 -6.31
CA THR A 115 -19.51 0.87 -5.13
C THR A 115 -19.37 2.11 -4.25
N HIS A 116 -18.99 3.25 -4.82
CA HIS A 116 -18.79 4.49 -4.07
C HIS A 116 -19.94 5.51 -4.23
N GLY A 117 -20.89 5.25 -5.13
CA GLY A 117 -21.99 6.14 -5.46
C GLY A 117 -21.54 7.37 -6.25
N ILE A 118 -22.44 7.94 -7.05
CA ILE A 118 -22.17 9.11 -7.91
C ILE A 118 -23.31 10.14 -7.94
N ASP A 119 -24.24 10.07 -7.00
CA ASP A 119 -25.36 11.03 -6.87
C ASP A 119 -24.85 12.48 -6.88
N ASP A 120 -23.64 12.70 -6.39
CA ASP A 120 -22.95 13.98 -6.27
C ASP A 120 -22.11 14.35 -7.50
N GLN A 121 -21.23 13.43 -7.92
CA GLN A 121 -20.18 13.69 -8.89
C GLN A 121 -20.72 13.74 -10.33
N ARG A 122 -21.77 12.95 -10.63
CA ARG A 122 -22.34 12.84 -11.97
C ARG A 122 -23.79 13.32 -12.05
N LEU A 123 -24.17 14.26 -11.18
CA LEU A 123 -25.52 14.85 -11.12
C LEU A 123 -26.06 15.27 -12.50
N THR A 124 -25.25 15.95 -13.31
CA THR A 124 -25.65 16.41 -14.65
C THR A 124 -25.95 15.25 -15.59
N ALA A 125 -25.13 14.20 -15.56
CA ALA A 125 -25.32 13.01 -16.40
C ALA A 125 -26.56 12.23 -15.95
N LEU A 126 -26.80 12.10 -14.64
CA LEU A 126 -28.00 11.46 -14.10
C LEU A 126 -29.28 12.21 -14.46
N LYS A 127 -29.27 13.55 -14.44
CA LYS A 127 -30.42 14.37 -14.90
C LYS A 127 -30.70 14.26 -16.40
N ALA A 128 -29.65 14.00 -17.18
CA ALA A 128 -29.73 13.84 -18.64
C ALA A 128 -29.85 12.38 -19.09
N LEU A 129 -30.06 11.44 -18.15
CA LEU A 129 -30.09 10.01 -18.42
C LEU A 129 -31.09 9.65 -19.53
N GLN A 130 -30.70 8.78 -20.45
CA GLN A 130 -31.57 8.19 -21.46
C GLN A 130 -31.43 6.66 -21.46
N PRO A 131 -32.52 5.88 -21.57
CA PRO A 131 -32.44 4.40 -21.54
C PRO A 131 -31.54 3.80 -22.62
N SER A 132 -31.41 4.45 -23.78
CA SER A 132 -30.53 4.02 -24.87
C SER A 132 -29.05 3.96 -24.47
N GLN A 133 -28.66 4.71 -23.44
CA GLN A 133 -27.29 4.76 -22.94
C GLN A 133 -26.84 3.45 -22.31
N LEU A 134 -27.77 2.56 -21.93
CA LEU A 134 -27.45 1.21 -21.43
C LEU A 134 -26.72 0.34 -22.47
N ASP A 135 -26.90 0.63 -23.75
CA ASP A 135 -26.23 -0.08 -24.86
C ASP A 135 -25.00 0.69 -25.39
N SER A 136 -24.70 1.86 -24.83
CA SER A 136 -23.55 2.68 -25.24
C SER A 136 -22.23 1.97 -24.91
N LYS A 137 -21.25 2.12 -25.80
CA LYS A 137 -19.90 1.52 -25.67
C LYS A 137 -18.78 2.56 -25.67
N THR A 138 -19.14 3.84 -25.69
CA THR A 138 -18.22 4.97 -25.74
C THR A 138 -18.70 6.06 -24.79
N ASP A 139 -17.78 6.93 -24.38
CA ASP A 139 -18.06 8.11 -23.56
C ASP A 139 -18.53 7.81 -22.12
N GLU A 140 -19.00 8.84 -21.42
CA GLU A 140 -19.42 8.78 -20.02
C GLU A 140 -20.84 8.18 -19.82
N GLU A 141 -21.56 7.92 -20.91
CA GLU A 141 -22.96 7.48 -20.87
C GLU A 141 -23.20 6.15 -20.12
N PRO A 142 -22.35 5.10 -20.30
CA PRO A 142 -22.54 3.82 -19.63
C PRO A 142 -22.44 3.90 -18.10
N TYR A 143 -21.70 4.89 -17.59
CA TYR A 143 -21.45 5.05 -16.15
C TYR A 143 -22.73 5.41 -15.40
N ALA A 144 -23.38 6.51 -15.80
CA ALA A 144 -24.62 6.98 -15.17
C ALA A 144 -25.80 6.03 -15.43
N ALA A 145 -25.91 5.51 -16.66
CA ALA A 145 -26.97 4.57 -17.02
C ALA A 145 -26.84 3.24 -16.29
N GLY A 146 -25.62 2.68 -16.25
CA GLY A 146 -25.29 1.49 -15.49
C GLY A 146 -25.59 1.62 -14.02
N TYR A 147 -25.16 2.72 -13.41
CA TYR A 147 -25.41 3.02 -12.00
C TYR A 147 -26.92 3.04 -11.68
N ALA A 148 -27.71 3.81 -12.44
CA ALA A 148 -29.16 3.87 -12.27
C ALA A 148 -29.84 2.50 -12.46
N PHE A 149 -29.37 1.72 -13.43
CA PHE A 149 -29.90 0.40 -13.72
C PHE A 149 -29.61 -0.63 -12.62
N LEU A 150 -28.41 -0.62 -12.02
CA LEU A 150 -28.10 -1.51 -10.90
C LEU A 150 -28.95 -1.20 -9.66
N HIS A 151 -29.20 0.09 -9.43
CA HIS A 151 -30.15 0.56 -8.44
C HIS A 151 -31.59 0.09 -8.72
N TYR A 152 -32.04 0.20 -9.97
CA TYR A 152 -33.33 -0.35 -10.42
C TYR A 152 -33.46 -1.86 -10.16
N LEU A 153 -32.41 -2.64 -10.47
CA LEU A 153 -32.40 -4.07 -10.18
C LEU A 153 -32.44 -4.36 -8.67
N ASN A 154 -31.72 -3.57 -7.87
CA ASN A 154 -31.73 -3.70 -6.42
C ASN A 154 -33.14 -3.43 -5.86
N ALA A 155 -33.83 -2.42 -6.37
CA ALA A 155 -35.21 -2.12 -6.00
C ALA A 155 -36.16 -3.28 -6.33
N HIS A 156 -36.02 -3.88 -7.52
CA HIS A 156 -36.80 -5.06 -7.92
C HIS A 156 -36.49 -6.32 -7.10
N SER A 157 -35.31 -6.39 -6.47
CA SER A 157 -35.00 -7.45 -5.52
C SER A 157 -35.71 -7.30 -4.16
N GLY A 158 -36.32 -6.14 -3.91
CA GLY A 158 -36.93 -5.75 -2.64
C GLY A 158 -35.93 -5.19 -1.63
N HIS A 159 -34.82 -4.59 -2.08
CA HIS A 159 -33.77 -4.03 -1.23
C HIS A 159 -33.23 -5.01 -0.17
N ASP A 160 -33.08 -6.28 -0.55
CA ASP A 160 -32.63 -7.28 0.41
C ASP A 160 -31.13 -7.16 0.76
N GLY A 161 -30.41 -6.25 0.10
CA GLY A 161 -28.98 -5.99 0.29
C GLY A 161 -28.07 -7.02 -0.40
N TYR A 162 -28.63 -8.07 -1.00
CA TYR A 162 -27.85 -9.16 -1.58
C TYR A 162 -27.93 -9.21 -3.12
N ALA A 163 -28.64 -8.29 -3.77
CA ALA A 163 -28.82 -8.25 -5.22
C ALA A 163 -27.48 -8.28 -5.96
N MET A 164 -26.56 -7.39 -5.60
CA MET A 164 -25.25 -7.30 -6.24
C MET A 164 -24.36 -8.52 -5.94
N LYS A 165 -24.42 -9.07 -4.73
CA LYS A 165 -23.71 -10.32 -4.37
C LYS A 165 -24.20 -11.51 -5.18
N ARG A 166 -25.52 -11.64 -5.34
CA ARG A 166 -26.11 -12.71 -6.18
C ARG A 166 -25.66 -12.57 -7.63
N MET A 167 -25.74 -11.35 -8.17
CA MET A 167 -25.31 -11.06 -9.54
C MET A 167 -23.84 -11.46 -9.75
N MET A 168 -22.94 -10.99 -8.89
CA MET A 168 -21.51 -11.26 -9.03
C MET A 168 -21.17 -12.73 -8.78
N SER A 169 -21.82 -13.40 -7.83
CA SER A 169 -21.66 -14.84 -7.62
C SER A 169 -22.02 -15.65 -8.88
N VAL A 170 -23.07 -15.24 -9.62
CA VAL A 170 -23.42 -15.88 -10.89
C VAL A 170 -22.40 -15.57 -11.98
N LEU A 171 -21.93 -14.33 -12.09
CA LEU A 171 -20.93 -13.91 -13.08
C LEU A 171 -19.57 -14.61 -12.87
N VAL A 172 -19.13 -14.79 -11.62
CA VAL A 172 -17.91 -15.56 -11.31
C VAL A 172 -18.03 -17.00 -11.81
N ASN A 173 -19.21 -17.62 -11.66
CA ASN A 173 -19.41 -19.02 -12.05
C ASN A 173 -19.70 -19.22 -13.54
N LYS A 174 -20.38 -18.28 -14.21
CA LYS A 174 -20.85 -18.41 -15.59
C LYS A 174 -20.10 -17.55 -16.61
N GLY A 175 -19.31 -16.57 -16.16
CA GLY A 175 -18.60 -15.60 -16.99
C GLY A 175 -19.48 -14.48 -17.52
N GLY A 176 -18.86 -13.57 -18.27
CA GLY A 176 -19.44 -12.33 -18.80
C GLY A 176 -20.21 -12.46 -20.12
N GLY A 177 -20.28 -13.66 -20.71
CA GLY A 177 -21.08 -13.89 -21.91
C GLY A 177 -22.59 -13.78 -21.67
N THR A 178 -23.38 -13.70 -22.75
CA THR A 178 -24.84 -13.46 -22.70
C THR A 178 -25.58 -14.35 -21.70
N ALA A 179 -25.34 -15.67 -21.71
CA ALA A 179 -26.01 -16.59 -20.79
C ALA A 179 -25.61 -16.40 -19.31
N GLY A 180 -24.39 -15.92 -19.06
CA GLY A 180 -23.93 -15.56 -17.72
C GLY A 180 -24.57 -14.27 -17.24
N VAL A 181 -24.61 -13.25 -18.10
CA VAL A 181 -25.26 -11.97 -17.81
C VAL A 181 -26.76 -12.14 -17.57
N ASP A 182 -27.47 -12.86 -18.44
CA ASP A 182 -28.91 -13.11 -18.28
C ASP A 182 -29.22 -13.81 -16.95
N ALA A 183 -28.44 -14.85 -16.61
CA ALA A 183 -28.58 -15.55 -15.34
C ALA A 183 -28.25 -14.64 -14.14
N ALA A 184 -27.28 -13.73 -14.29
CA ALA A 184 -26.89 -12.79 -13.25
C ALA A 184 -27.98 -11.74 -13.00
N ILE A 185 -28.63 -11.24 -14.05
CA ILE A 185 -29.78 -10.33 -13.97
C ILE A 185 -30.97 -11.02 -13.29
N ALA A 186 -31.26 -12.27 -13.67
CA ALA A 186 -32.30 -13.07 -13.02
C ALA A 186 -32.00 -13.30 -11.53
N ALA A 187 -30.74 -13.57 -11.17
CA ALA A 187 -30.37 -13.76 -9.78
C ALA A 187 -30.42 -12.43 -8.98
N ALA A 188 -29.96 -11.32 -9.56
CA ALA A 188 -29.99 -10.00 -8.92
C ALA A 188 -31.42 -9.59 -8.55
N SER A 189 -32.31 -9.70 -9.53
CA SER A 189 -33.73 -9.31 -9.46
C SER A 189 -34.66 -10.36 -8.85
N LYS A 190 -34.11 -11.48 -8.35
CA LYS A 190 -34.88 -12.63 -7.79
C LYS A 190 -35.93 -13.18 -8.75
N GLY A 191 -35.60 -13.19 -10.04
CA GLY A 191 -36.45 -13.70 -11.11
C GLY A 191 -37.49 -12.71 -11.63
N ALA A 192 -37.44 -11.44 -11.23
CA ALA A 192 -38.32 -10.42 -11.81
C ALA A 192 -38.03 -10.19 -13.31
N PHE A 193 -36.77 -10.38 -13.72
CA PHE A 193 -36.35 -10.34 -15.13
C PHE A 193 -35.54 -11.59 -15.46
N GLY A 194 -35.83 -12.25 -16.58
CA GLY A 194 -35.13 -13.46 -17.02
C GLY A 194 -33.87 -13.20 -17.86
N SER A 195 -33.68 -11.97 -18.36
CA SER A 195 -32.55 -11.61 -19.24
C SER A 195 -32.18 -10.13 -19.13
N TRP A 196 -30.99 -9.79 -19.63
CA TRP A 196 -30.55 -8.40 -19.81
C TRP A 196 -31.56 -7.60 -20.64
N GLN A 197 -32.04 -8.16 -21.75
CA GLN A 197 -32.96 -7.45 -22.63
C GLN A 197 -34.31 -7.19 -21.95
N GLU A 198 -34.86 -8.18 -21.24
CA GLU A 198 -36.12 -8.02 -20.51
C GLU A 198 -36.02 -6.94 -19.42
N ALA A 199 -34.91 -6.91 -18.68
CA ALA A 199 -34.68 -5.89 -17.67
C ALA A 199 -34.52 -4.49 -18.29
N LYS A 200 -33.83 -4.36 -19.43
CA LYS A 200 -33.72 -3.09 -20.17
C LYS A 200 -35.06 -2.61 -20.69
N ASP A 201 -35.89 -3.51 -21.21
CA ASP A 201 -37.22 -3.17 -21.73
C ASP A 201 -38.12 -2.67 -20.59
N ALA A 202 -38.06 -3.33 -19.43
CA ALA A 202 -38.77 -2.90 -18.23
C ALA A 202 -38.28 -1.54 -17.72
N PHE A 203 -36.95 -1.35 -17.63
CA PHE A 203 -36.34 -0.07 -17.25
C PHE A 203 -36.77 1.06 -18.18
N THR A 204 -36.72 0.83 -19.49
CA THR A 204 -37.12 1.80 -20.52
C THR A 204 -38.61 2.14 -20.43
N LYS A 205 -39.45 1.13 -20.21
CA LYS A 205 -40.90 1.30 -20.04
C LYS A 205 -41.20 2.15 -18.79
N ASP A 206 -40.59 1.82 -17.67
CA ASP A 206 -40.76 2.59 -16.44
C ASP A 206 -40.24 4.01 -16.62
N PHE A 207 -39.05 4.20 -17.20
CA PHE A 207 -38.49 5.53 -17.50
C PHE A 207 -39.45 6.39 -18.31
N ASN A 208 -40.00 5.86 -19.40
CA ASN A 208 -40.94 6.57 -20.28
C ASN A 208 -42.30 6.83 -19.63
N SER A 209 -42.61 6.22 -18.48
CA SER A 209 -43.84 6.48 -17.74
C SER A 209 -43.76 7.74 -16.86
N TYR A 210 -42.55 8.29 -16.66
CA TYR A 210 -42.32 9.53 -15.92
C TYR A 210 -42.09 10.71 -16.87
N THR A 211 -42.55 11.89 -16.47
CA THR A 211 -42.31 13.14 -17.22
C THR A 211 -40.95 13.76 -16.88
N ASN A 212 -40.43 13.47 -15.69
CA ASN A 212 -39.15 13.98 -15.19
C ASN A 212 -38.24 12.79 -14.81
N VAL A 213 -36.98 12.85 -15.23
CA VAL A 213 -35.97 11.84 -14.92
C VAL A 213 -35.71 11.75 -13.42
N GLU A 214 -35.77 12.88 -12.71
CA GLU A 214 -35.53 12.90 -11.25
C GLU A 214 -36.58 12.09 -10.48
N ASP A 215 -37.85 12.15 -10.91
CA ASP A 215 -38.94 11.39 -10.29
C ASP A 215 -38.78 9.89 -10.57
N PHE A 216 -38.39 9.52 -11.79
CA PHE A 216 -38.06 8.13 -12.14
C PHE A 216 -36.90 7.60 -11.29
N LEU A 217 -35.80 8.34 -11.22
CA LEU A 217 -34.63 7.95 -10.44
C LEU A 217 -34.98 7.76 -8.95
N LYS A 218 -35.80 8.65 -8.41
CA LYS A 218 -36.24 8.58 -7.02
C LYS A 218 -37.17 7.41 -6.74
N GLU A 219 -38.19 7.20 -7.57
CA GLU A 219 -39.22 6.19 -7.30
C GLU A 219 -38.86 4.77 -7.76
N LYS A 220 -37.98 4.63 -8.76
CA LYS A 220 -37.65 3.34 -9.38
C LYS A 220 -36.22 2.89 -9.14
N CYS A 221 -35.32 3.81 -8.83
CA CYS A 221 -33.89 3.51 -8.62
C CYS A 221 -33.42 3.91 -7.20
N ASP A 222 -34.26 4.52 -6.38
CA ASP A 222 -33.88 5.02 -5.05
C ASP A 222 -32.68 5.99 -5.09
N ILE A 223 -32.54 6.70 -6.22
CA ILE A 223 -31.53 7.74 -6.43
C ILE A 223 -32.21 9.08 -6.19
N GLU A 224 -31.71 9.84 -5.22
CA GLU A 224 -32.28 11.14 -4.88
C GLU A 224 -31.26 12.23 -5.17
N LEU A 225 -31.53 12.98 -6.22
CA LEU A 225 -30.69 14.07 -6.68
C LEU A 225 -31.01 15.34 -5.89
N VAL A 226 -30.15 15.71 -4.95
CA VAL A 226 -30.39 16.89 -4.11
C VAL A 226 -29.93 18.17 -4.83
N PRO A 227 -30.79 19.20 -4.99
CA PRO A 227 -30.37 20.48 -5.55
C PRO A 227 -29.32 21.17 -4.68
N GLY A 228 -28.22 21.62 -5.27
CA GLY A 228 -27.12 22.28 -4.54
C GLY A 228 -26.21 21.31 -3.77
N TYR A 229 -26.24 20.02 -4.11
CA TYR A 229 -25.33 19.03 -3.55
C TYR A 229 -23.87 19.46 -3.72
N THR A 230 -23.12 19.45 -2.62
CA THR A 230 -21.66 19.56 -2.62
C THR A 230 -21.07 18.28 -2.05
N MET A 231 -19.95 17.80 -2.57
CA MET A 231 -19.33 16.54 -2.14
C MET A 231 -18.97 16.49 -0.63
N LYS A 232 -18.84 17.65 0.03
CA LYS A 232 -18.61 17.80 1.48
C LYS A 232 -19.91 17.98 2.31
N GLY A 233 -21.08 17.95 1.67
CA GLY A 233 -22.38 18.11 2.32
C GLY A 233 -22.80 16.88 3.12
N PRO A 234 -23.92 16.92 3.87
CA PRO A 234 -24.39 15.79 4.68
C PRO A 234 -25.09 14.69 3.85
N TYR A 235 -25.13 14.85 2.54
CA TYR A 235 -25.93 14.02 1.66
C TYR A 235 -25.22 12.69 1.35
N ASP A 236 -26.00 11.63 1.18
CA ASP A 236 -25.51 10.30 0.80
C ASP A 236 -25.02 10.31 -0.66
N THR A 237 -23.94 9.60 -0.98
CA THR A 237 -23.45 9.50 -2.38
C THR A 237 -24.23 8.49 -3.23
N GLY A 238 -25.14 7.73 -2.61
CA GLY A 238 -25.83 6.61 -3.24
C GLY A 238 -24.97 5.36 -3.34
N SER A 239 -23.93 5.23 -2.51
CA SER A 239 -23.06 4.05 -2.47
C SER A 239 -23.84 2.77 -2.14
N ALA A 240 -23.32 1.65 -2.62
CA ALA A 240 -23.71 0.29 -2.25
C ALA A 240 -23.82 0.04 -0.73
N THR A 241 -23.02 0.76 0.07
CA THR A 241 -22.99 0.65 1.53
C THR A 241 -23.73 1.79 2.24
N GLY A 242 -24.30 2.71 1.47
CA GLY A 242 -25.07 3.85 1.93
C GLY A 242 -26.47 3.49 2.40
N SER A 243 -27.15 4.50 2.94
CA SER A 243 -28.47 4.37 3.54
C SER A 243 -29.55 3.85 2.58
N LYS A 244 -29.41 4.17 1.29
CA LYS A 244 -30.37 3.82 0.24
C LYS A 244 -30.21 2.40 -0.32
N SER A 245 -29.03 1.79 -0.14
CA SER A 245 -28.69 0.51 -0.79
C SER A 245 -28.83 -0.71 0.14
N TRP A 246 -28.66 -0.53 1.47
CA TRP A 246 -28.64 -1.65 2.43
C TRP A 246 -28.97 -1.26 3.90
N ASN A 247 -29.86 -0.31 4.17
CA ASN A 247 -30.02 0.25 5.54
C ASN A 247 -28.68 0.73 6.15
N GLY A 248 -27.76 1.16 5.28
CA GLY A 248 -26.50 1.75 5.68
C GLY A 248 -26.73 3.09 6.37
N GLU A 249 -25.64 3.73 6.79
CA GLU A 249 -25.73 5.13 7.24
C GLU A 249 -25.49 6.05 6.06
N GLN A 250 -25.99 7.28 6.16
CA GLN A 250 -25.66 8.32 5.19
C GLN A 250 -24.16 8.57 5.21
N ALA A 251 -23.54 8.45 4.04
CA ALA A 251 -22.11 8.72 3.85
C ALA A 251 -21.93 9.65 2.66
N ASN A 252 -21.25 10.77 2.89
CA ASN A 252 -20.90 11.72 1.84
C ASN A 252 -19.59 11.32 1.12
N GLY A 253 -19.17 12.13 0.16
CA GLY A 253 -17.98 11.87 -0.66
C GLY A 253 -16.67 11.69 0.14
N GLU A 254 -16.56 12.29 1.33
CA GLU A 254 -15.38 12.18 2.22
C GLU A 254 -15.43 10.95 3.15
N GLN A 255 -16.59 10.33 3.28
CA GLN A 255 -16.85 9.23 4.22
C GLN A 255 -17.02 7.87 3.52
N VAL A 256 -17.39 7.87 2.24
CA VAL A 256 -17.71 6.65 1.51
C VAL A 256 -16.48 5.76 1.28
N VAL A 257 -15.36 6.36 0.88
CA VAL A 257 -14.06 5.69 0.88
C VAL A 257 -13.38 6.04 2.20
N LEU A 258 -13.33 5.08 3.12
CA LEU A 258 -12.76 5.30 4.44
C LEU A 258 -11.24 5.37 4.35
N GLU A 259 -10.73 6.59 4.43
CA GLU A 259 -9.30 6.83 4.53
C GLU A 259 -8.87 7.12 5.97
N GLY A 260 -7.77 6.49 6.39
CA GLY A 260 -7.11 6.90 7.62
C GLY A 260 -6.46 8.27 7.41
N LYS A 261 -6.88 9.28 8.19
CA LYS A 261 -6.41 10.67 8.06
C LYS A 261 -4.88 10.75 7.93
N SER A 262 -4.46 11.70 7.09
CA SER A 262 -3.10 12.18 6.80
C SER A 262 -2.53 11.73 5.44
N PRO A 263 -2.51 12.62 4.43
CA PRO A 263 -1.71 12.44 3.21
C PRO A 263 -0.20 12.55 3.46
N ARG A 264 0.23 12.91 4.69
CA ARG A 264 1.66 12.99 5.07
C ARG A 264 2.25 11.62 5.42
N PHE A 265 1.71 10.55 4.86
CA PHE A 265 2.19 9.20 5.09
C PHE A 265 3.45 8.97 4.25
N TRP A 266 4.61 9.29 4.83
CA TRP A 266 5.94 9.19 4.19
C TRP A 266 6.48 7.75 4.11
N TRP A 267 5.62 6.73 4.29
CA TRP A 267 6.07 5.35 4.11
C TRP A 267 6.08 5.05 2.62
N TYR A 268 7.25 5.19 2.02
CA TYR A 268 7.56 4.41 0.84
C TYR A 268 7.55 2.94 1.27
N PRO A 269 6.77 2.08 0.60
CA PRO A 269 6.88 0.64 0.77
C PRO A 269 8.36 0.23 0.83
N SER A 270 8.80 -0.32 1.96
CA SER A 270 10.19 -0.76 2.16
C SER A 270 10.59 -1.90 1.23
N SER A 271 9.59 -2.53 0.62
CA SER A 271 9.68 -3.50 -0.46
C SER A 271 9.04 -2.90 -1.70
N GLU A 272 9.52 -3.28 -2.89
CA GLU A 272 8.87 -3.03 -4.19
C GLU A 272 7.42 -3.53 -4.23
N THR A 273 6.93 -4.22 -3.20
CA THR A 273 5.57 -4.73 -3.12
C THR A 273 4.88 -4.39 -1.79
N SER A 274 3.55 -4.36 -1.76
CA SER A 274 2.74 -4.32 -0.53
C SER A 274 1.50 -5.18 -0.68
N THR A 275 1.09 -5.87 0.39
CA THR A 275 -0.11 -6.71 0.36
C THR A 275 -1.30 -6.00 1.01
N ILE A 276 -2.41 -5.85 0.27
CA ILE A 276 -3.68 -5.27 0.68
C ILE A 276 -4.76 -6.32 0.52
N GLU A 277 -5.25 -6.89 1.64
CA GLU A 277 -6.35 -7.88 1.61
C GLU A 277 -6.19 -8.96 0.51
N GLY A 278 -5.03 -9.61 0.45
CA GLY A 278 -4.74 -10.66 -0.53
C GLY A 278 -4.21 -10.17 -1.88
N LEU A 279 -4.35 -8.88 -2.20
CA LEU A 279 -3.72 -8.26 -3.37
C LEU A 279 -2.27 -7.90 -3.06
N THR A 280 -1.31 -8.45 -3.79
CA THR A 280 0.07 -7.96 -3.82
C THR A 280 0.18 -6.86 -4.86
N VAL A 281 0.35 -5.63 -4.41
CA VAL A 281 0.64 -4.47 -5.25
C VAL A 281 2.14 -4.39 -5.46
N GLU A 282 2.60 -4.44 -6.71
CA GLU A 282 3.98 -4.21 -7.10
C GLU A 282 4.12 -2.73 -7.46
N TRP A 283 4.80 -1.97 -6.62
CA TRP A 283 5.00 -0.54 -6.77
C TRP A 283 6.09 -0.25 -7.81
N GLY A 284 5.81 0.65 -8.75
CA GLY A 284 6.83 1.14 -9.68
C GLY A 284 7.96 1.91 -8.98
N ASP A 285 9.13 1.95 -9.63
CA ASP A 285 10.30 2.67 -9.13
C ASP A 285 9.97 4.14 -8.83
N TYR A 286 10.01 4.52 -7.56
CA TYR A 286 10.05 5.91 -7.12
C TYR A 286 11.41 6.22 -6.52
N PRO A 287 11.98 7.42 -6.77
CA PRO A 287 13.14 7.87 -6.03
C PRO A 287 12.75 7.97 -4.56
N GLN A 288 13.20 7.01 -3.75
CA GLN A 288 13.11 7.12 -2.31
C GLN A 288 13.88 8.39 -1.91
N PRO A 289 13.32 9.26 -1.06
CA PRO A 289 14.05 10.40 -0.53
C PRO A 289 15.31 9.85 0.10
N ASP A 290 16.45 10.43 -0.27
CA ASP A 290 17.75 9.98 0.18
C ASP A 290 17.81 10.07 1.71
N LEU A 291 17.56 8.93 2.37
CA LEU A 291 17.59 8.85 3.82
C LEU A 291 19.02 8.93 4.33
N THR A 292 20.06 8.89 3.48
CA THR A 292 21.46 8.84 3.95
C THR A 292 21.87 10.03 4.81
N ASP A 293 21.17 11.17 4.71
CA ASP A 293 21.37 12.36 5.54
C ASP A 293 20.37 12.51 6.72
N ALA A 294 19.37 11.63 6.83
CA ALA A 294 18.27 11.73 7.81
C ALA A 294 18.38 10.74 8.99
N GLY A 295 19.53 10.10 9.21
CA GLY A 295 19.70 9.05 10.23
C GLY A 295 20.97 9.17 11.08
N PHE A 296 21.01 8.38 12.16
CA PHE A 296 22.20 8.24 13.00
C PHE A 296 23.22 7.33 12.32
N ARG A 297 24.49 7.77 12.33
CA ARG A 297 25.62 6.95 11.88
C ARG A 297 26.42 6.52 13.11
N PHE A 298 26.39 5.23 13.39
CA PHE A 298 27.19 4.65 14.46
C PHE A 298 28.51 4.14 13.87
N GLN A 299 29.63 4.70 14.32
CA GLN A 299 30.95 4.16 13.99
C GLN A 299 31.16 2.88 14.82
N VAL A 300 31.28 1.73 14.15
CA VAL A 300 31.34 0.41 14.80
C VAL A 300 32.61 -0.37 14.45
N GLY A 301 33.66 0.33 14.04
CA GLY A 301 34.92 -0.26 13.66
C GLY A 301 36.06 0.74 13.67
N THR A 302 37.28 0.25 13.49
CA THR A 302 38.51 1.06 13.55
C THR A 302 38.88 1.66 12.19
N LYS A 303 38.27 1.19 11.09
CA LYS A 303 38.53 1.70 9.73
C LYS A 303 37.48 2.73 9.31
N ALA A 304 37.90 3.62 8.39
CA ALA A 304 36.98 4.51 7.70
C ALA A 304 35.86 3.70 7.02
N ASN A 305 34.64 4.25 7.05
CA ASN A 305 33.41 3.66 6.49
C ASN A 305 32.90 2.37 7.16
N GLN A 306 33.43 1.98 8.32
CA GLN A 306 32.83 0.92 9.15
C GLN A 306 31.72 1.50 10.04
N ASN A 307 30.59 1.82 9.41
CA ASN A 307 29.44 2.40 10.08
C ASN A 307 28.20 1.49 9.98
N ILE A 308 27.33 1.65 10.98
CA ILE A 308 25.94 1.21 10.92
C ILE A 308 25.09 2.47 10.76
N PHE A 309 24.38 2.56 9.65
CA PHE A 309 23.39 3.59 9.42
C PHE A 309 22.04 3.17 10.03
N ALA A 310 21.43 4.06 10.79
CA ALA A 310 20.14 3.86 11.43
C ALA A 310 19.23 5.06 11.15
N ALA A 311 18.24 4.89 10.30
CA ALA A 311 17.17 5.86 10.10
C ALA A 311 15.90 5.38 10.82
N PHE A 312 15.19 6.32 11.42
CA PHE A 312 13.91 6.07 12.08
C PHE A 312 12.86 6.98 11.46
N SER A 313 11.69 6.42 11.19
CA SER A 313 10.53 7.17 10.75
C SER A 313 9.98 8.02 11.90
N ASP A 314 9.33 9.13 11.57
CA ASP A 314 8.61 9.93 12.57
C ASP A 314 7.41 9.14 13.14
N ILE A 315 7.37 9.01 14.48
CA ILE A 315 6.36 8.31 15.27
C ILE A 315 5.51 9.25 16.13
N HIS A 316 5.62 10.57 15.96
CA HIS A 316 4.72 11.51 16.64
C HIS A 316 3.27 11.30 16.18
N ALA A 317 2.29 11.67 17.02
CA ALA A 317 0.87 11.48 16.74
C ALA A 317 0.43 12.05 15.37
N ASN A 318 1.02 13.18 14.95
CA ASN A 318 0.79 13.76 13.62
C ASN A 318 1.29 12.84 12.49
N ALA A 319 2.51 12.31 12.60
CA ALA A 319 3.10 11.41 11.61
C ALA A 319 2.50 10.00 11.60
N LEU A 320 1.77 9.64 12.65
CA LEU A 320 0.97 8.41 12.73
C LEU A 320 -0.48 8.61 12.24
N GLY A 321 -0.88 9.83 11.86
CA GLY A 321 -2.25 10.15 11.45
C GLY A 321 -3.26 10.20 12.59
N LEU A 322 -2.80 10.11 13.84
CA LEU A 322 -3.63 10.16 15.05
C LEU A 322 -4.04 11.59 15.43
N ARG A 323 -3.37 12.60 14.84
CA ARG A 323 -3.67 14.02 15.01
C ARG A 323 -3.50 14.78 13.70
N SER A 324 -4.37 15.75 13.42
CA SER A 324 -4.25 16.63 12.26
C SER A 324 -3.19 17.72 12.46
N ASP A 325 -2.79 18.39 11.37
CA ASP A 325 -1.87 19.53 11.41
C ASP A 325 -2.47 20.74 12.15
N GLN A 326 -3.80 20.80 12.26
CA GLN A 326 -4.53 21.80 13.04
C GLN A 326 -4.65 21.42 14.52
N GLY A 327 -4.09 20.27 14.94
CA GLY A 327 -4.09 19.79 16.31
C GLY A 327 -5.31 18.98 16.73
N GLU A 328 -6.20 18.64 15.78
CA GLU A 328 -7.40 17.85 16.06
C GLU A 328 -7.06 16.36 16.19
N ASN A 329 -7.56 15.70 17.23
CA ASN A 329 -7.37 14.27 17.42
C ASN A 329 -8.36 13.46 16.57
N ILE A 330 -8.07 12.16 16.39
CA ILE A 330 -9.07 11.22 15.85
C ILE A 330 -10.35 11.25 16.70
N SER A 331 -11.50 11.23 16.03
CA SER A 331 -12.82 11.23 16.65
C SER A 331 -13.41 9.82 16.63
N VAL A 332 -14.25 9.51 17.61
CA VAL A 332 -15.11 8.31 17.64
C VAL A 332 -16.56 8.68 17.94
N GLN A 333 -16.91 9.97 17.77
CA GLN A 333 -18.23 10.50 18.11
C GLN A 333 -19.33 9.99 17.18
N THR A 334 -19.00 9.81 15.90
CA THR A 334 -19.89 9.20 14.91
C THR A 334 -19.38 7.81 14.57
N ARG A 335 -20.27 6.93 14.07
CA ARG A 335 -19.85 5.60 13.62
C ARG A 335 -18.87 5.66 12.44
N ALA A 336 -19.06 6.63 11.53
CA ALA A 336 -18.13 6.89 10.44
C ALA A 336 -16.73 7.25 10.97
N ASP A 337 -16.67 8.16 11.96
CA ASP A 337 -15.41 8.52 12.61
C ASP A 337 -14.80 7.34 13.37
N ALA A 338 -15.61 6.52 14.05
CA ALA A 338 -15.14 5.33 14.74
C ALA A 338 -14.53 4.29 13.78
N LYS A 339 -15.17 4.02 12.64
CA LYS A 339 -14.61 3.14 11.60
C LYS A 339 -13.28 3.70 11.07
N ARG A 340 -13.24 5.00 10.79
CA ARG A 340 -12.02 5.68 10.34
C ARG A 340 -10.91 5.58 11.39
N ALA A 341 -11.22 5.81 12.65
CA ALA A 341 -10.29 5.72 13.77
C ALA A 341 -9.72 4.30 13.92
N MET A 342 -10.54 3.25 13.75
CA MET A 342 -10.04 1.86 13.75
C MET A 342 -8.97 1.65 12.67
N THR A 343 -9.22 2.09 11.44
CA THR A 343 -8.26 1.98 10.34
C THR A 343 -6.96 2.77 10.61
N ILE A 344 -7.08 3.99 11.15
CA ILE A 344 -5.90 4.81 11.53
C ILE A 344 -5.09 4.10 12.61
N CYS A 345 -5.75 3.62 13.66
CA CYS A 345 -5.10 2.95 14.78
C CYS A 345 -4.38 1.66 14.34
N ASP A 346 -5.02 0.83 13.50
CA ASP A 346 -4.37 -0.39 12.97
C ASP A 346 -3.12 -0.04 12.16
N ARG A 347 -3.20 0.98 11.30
CA ARG A 347 -2.04 1.46 10.52
C ARG A 347 -0.93 2.04 11.40
N ALA A 348 -1.29 2.87 12.38
CA ALA A 348 -0.35 3.45 13.33
C ALA A 348 0.36 2.36 14.14
N LEU A 349 -0.38 1.32 14.56
CA LEU A 349 0.16 0.16 15.25
C LEU A 349 1.15 -0.60 14.36
N ARG A 350 0.79 -0.91 13.11
CA ARG A 350 1.69 -1.56 12.15
C ARG A 350 2.99 -0.78 11.98
N LYS A 351 2.91 0.54 11.76
CA LYS A 351 4.10 1.41 11.64
C LYS A 351 4.98 1.39 12.90
N ALA A 352 4.36 1.42 14.09
CA ALA A 352 5.10 1.31 15.34
C ALA A 352 5.80 -0.05 15.49
N LEU A 353 5.13 -1.14 15.09
CA LEU A 353 5.69 -2.50 15.10
C LEU A 353 6.83 -2.65 14.09
N ASP A 354 6.70 -2.10 12.88
CA ASP A 354 7.74 -2.09 11.86
C ASP A 354 8.97 -1.33 12.38
N GLN A 355 8.75 -0.15 12.97
CA GLN A 355 9.83 0.64 13.55
C GLN A 355 10.54 -0.09 14.70
N SER A 356 9.78 -0.77 15.56
CA SER A 356 10.34 -1.62 16.63
C SER A 356 11.14 -2.78 16.07
N THR A 357 10.69 -3.37 14.96
CA THR A 357 11.39 -4.47 14.27
C THR A 357 12.72 -3.99 13.68
N THR A 358 12.73 -2.81 13.02
CA THR A 358 13.96 -2.20 12.53
C THR A 358 14.95 -1.89 13.65
N ILE A 359 14.48 -1.34 14.78
CA ILE A 359 15.32 -1.08 15.96
C ILE A 359 15.89 -2.40 16.51
N GLY A 360 15.08 -3.45 16.60
CA GLY A 360 15.51 -4.77 17.03
C GLY A 360 16.59 -5.38 16.14
N ALA A 361 16.41 -5.28 14.82
CA ALA A 361 17.39 -5.75 13.83
C ALA A 361 18.72 -4.98 13.92
N LEU A 362 18.67 -3.66 14.08
CA LEU A 362 19.85 -2.82 14.29
C LEU A 362 20.56 -3.17 15.60
N THR A 363 19.81 -3.40 16.68
CA THR A 363 20.35 -3.81 17.98
C THR A 363 21.08 -5.15 17.87
N SER A 364 20.47 -6.15 17.21
CA SER A 364 21.11 -7.45 16.98
C SER A 364 22.40 -7.34 16.16
N ARG A 365 22.42 -6.47 15.15
CA ARG A 365 23.61 -6.21 14.33
C ARG A 365 24.71 -5.49 15.12
N MET A 366 24.34 -4.55 15.99
CA MET A 366 25.26 -3.88 16.92
C MET A 366 25.84 -4.85 17.94
N GLU A 367 25.04 -5.72 18.53
CA GLU A 367 25.53 -6.76 19.45
C GLU A 367 26.52 -7.70 18.76
N TYR A 368 26.20 -8.17 17.55
CA TYR A 368 27.11 -9.02 16.79
C TYR A 368 28.43 -8.31 16.49
N THR A 369 28.35 -7.04 16.10
CA THR A 369 29.55 -6.24 15.81
C THR A 369 30.36 -5.99 17.08
N SER A 370 29.71 -5.70 18.21
CA SER A 370 30.35 -5.55 19.51
C SER A 370 31.10 -6.82 19.91
N ARG A 371 30.48 -8.00 19.77
CA ARG A 371 31.13 -9.28 20.09
C ARG A 371 32.35 -9.52 19.19
N ASN A 372 32.21 -9.25 17.89
CA ASN A 372 33.32 -9.38 16.94
C ASN A 372 34.48 -8.41 17.26
N LEU A 373 34.16 -7.17 17.64
CA LEU A 373 35.16 -6.18 18.05
C LEU A 373 35.89 -6.61 19.33
N THR A 374 35.18 -7.15 20.32
CA THR A 374 35.81 -7.67 21.54
C THR A 374 36.80 -8.77 21.21
N THR A 375 36.40 -9.77 20.41
CA THR A 375 37.32 -10.85 19.98
C THR A 375 38.50 -10.33 19.17
N ALA A 376 38.27 -9.37 18.26
CA ALA A 376 39.35 -8.73 17.51
C ALA A 376 40.32 -7.96 18.43
N SER A 377 39.80 -7.25 19.42
CA SER A 377 40.59 -6.52 20.41
C SER A 377 41.46 -7.47 21.25
N GLU A 378 40.89 -8.58 21.72
CA GLU A 378 41.64 -9.61 22.46
C GLU A 378 42.77 -10.22 21.61
N ASN A 379 42.49 -10.51 20.33
CA ASN A 379 43.49 -11.04 19.41
C ASN A 379 44.61 -10.03 19.11
N VAL A 380 44.26 -8.76 18.92
CA VAL A 380 45.25 -7.68 18.69
C VAL A 380 46.09 -7.47 19.95
N GLN A 381 45.49 -7.46 21.14
CA GLN A 381 46.21 -7.33 22.39
C GLN A 381 47.16 -8.52 22.64
N SER A 382 46.75 -9.74 22.30
CA SER A 382 47.59 -10.94 22.35
C SER A 382 48.77 -10.88 21.37
N ALA A 383 48.51 -10.42 20.13
CA ALA A 383 49.55 -10.19 19.14
C ALA A 383 50.53 -9.08 19.56
N GLU A 384 50.02 -7.98 20.15
CA GLU A 384 50.85 -6.91 20.71
C GLU A 384 51.72 -7.43 21.85
N SER A 385 51.14 -8.21 22.79
CA SER A 385 51.87 -8.83 23.89
C SER A 385 53.00 -9.72 23.38
N THR A 386 52.75 -10.52 22.34
CA THR A 386 53.79 -11.38 21.72
C THR A 386 54.95 -10.58 21.12
N ILE A 387 54.70 -9.35 20.64
CA ILE A 387 55.71 -8.50 20.01
C ILE A 387 56.46 -7.64 21.04
N ARG A 388 55.72 -7.05 21.98
CA ARG A 388 56.23 -6.03 22.92
C ARG A 388 56.72 -6.64 24.22
N ASP A 389 56.03 -7.64 24.73
CA ASP A 389 56.34 -8.19 26.04
C ASP A 389 57.51 -9.18 25.89
N ALA A 390 58.54 -8.99 26.72
CA ALA A 390 59.71 -9.86 26.70
C ALA A 390 59.32 -11.24 27.25
N ASP A 391 59.78 -12.30 26.59
CA ASP A 391 59.74 -13.63 27.18
C ASP A 391 60.68 -13.63 28.39
N MET A 392 60.09 -13.42 29.57
CA MET A 392 60.80 -13.36 30.85
C MET A 392 61.68 -14.60 31.08
N ALA A 393 61.31 -15.78 30.58
CA ALA A 393 62.13 -16.97 30.74
C ALA A 393 63.43 -16.88 29.91
N LYS A 394 63.33 -16.38 28.67
CA LYS A 394 64.49 -16.16 27.81
C LYS A 394 65.36 -15.01 28.32
N GLU A 395 64.75 -13.87 28.66
CA GLU A 395 65.47 -12.70 29.17
C GLU A 395 66.19 -13.00 30.49
N MET A 396 65.56 -13.76 31.41
CA MET A 396 66.21 -14.20 32.65
C MET A 396 67.36 -15.18 32.40
N THR A 397 67.28 -16.01 31.36
CA THR A 397 68.37 -16.91 30.97
C THR A 397 69.55 -16.12 30.40
N GLU A 398 69.28 -15.15 29.52
CA GLU A 398 70.31 -14.26 28.98
C GLU A 398 70.92 -13.38 30.08
N TYR A 399 70.10 -12.82 30.98
CA TYR A 399 70.56 -12.09 32.16
C TYR A 399 71.45 -12.94 33.06
N THR A 400 71.04 -14.18 33.36
CA THR A 400 71.84 -15.11 34.18
C THR A 400 73.14 -15.47 33.49
N LYS A 401 73.11 -15.78 32.19
CA LYS A 401 74.30 -16.03 31.36
C LYS A 401 75.25 -14.85 31.37
N ASN A 402 74.74 -13.63 31.20
CA ASN A 402 75.54 -12.41 31.20
C ASN A 402 76.17 -12.15 32.58
N ASN A 403 75.44 -12.40 33.68
CA ASN A 403 76.00 -12.32 35.03
C ASN A 403 77.13 -13.33 35.24
N VAL A 404 76.93 -14.59 34.84
CA VAL A 404 77.98 -15.63 34.93
C VAL A 404 79.19 -15.26 34.06
N LEU A 405 78.98 -14.75 32.84
CA LEU A 405 80.06 -14.28 31.98
C LEU A 405 80.80 -13.08 32.58
N GLN A 406 80.12 -12.13 33.21
CA GLN A 406 80.78 -11.01 33.88
C GLN A 406 81.61 -11.48 35.08
N GLN A 407 81.10 -12.39 35.90
CA GLN A 407 81.84 -12.99 37.01
C GLN A 407 83.05 -13.80 36.50
N ALA A 408 82.89 -14.55 35.41
CA ALA A 408 83.98 -15.29 34.76
C ALA A 408 85.02 -14.35 34.12
N ALA A 409 84.60 -13.26 33.46
CA ALA A 409 85.49 -12.27 32.87
C ALA A 409 86.30 -11.53 33.95
N GLN A 410 85.69 -11.17 35.08
CA GLN A 410 86.39 -10.61 36.23
C GLN A 410 87.41 -11.61 36.81
N SER A 411 87.05 -12.89 36.94
CA SER A 411 87.95 -13.95 37.42
C SER A 411 89.09 -14.23 36.44
N MET A 412 88.82 -14.23 35.14
CA MET A 412 89.81 -14.40 34.06
C MET A 412 90.75 -13.19 33.97
N LEU A 413 90.24 -11.97 34.14
CA LEU A 413 91.06 -10.75 34.25
C LEU A 413 91.97 -10.82 35.48
N ALA A 414 91.45 -11.28 36.62
CA ALA A 414 92.25 -11.49 37.83
C ALA A 414 93.36 -12.54 37.59
N GLN A 415 93.02 -13.66 36.94
CA GLN A 415 93.98 -14.72 36.61
C GLN A 415 95.04 -14.26 35.60
N ALA A 416 94.64 -13.53 34.54
CA ALA A 416 95.54 -12.98 33.53
C ALA A 416 96.51 -11.93 34.12
N ASN A 417 96.04 -11.11 35.06
CA ASN A 417 96.89 -10.17 35.78
C ASN A 417 97.93 -10.91 36.67
N GLN A 418 97.55 -12.05 37.28
CA GLN A 418 98.49 -12.86 38.06
C GLN A 418 99.51 -13.61 37.19
N THR A 419 99.12 -14.19 36.05
CA THR A 419 100.07 -14.84 35.12
C THR A 419 101.01 -13.84 34.46
N SER A 420 100.54 -12.63 34.13
CA SER A 420 101.40 -11.53 33.62
C SER A 420 102.48 -11.16 34.63
N SER A 421 102.12 -11.09 35.92
CA SER A 421 103.06 -10.84 37.02
C SER A 421 104.05 -12.01 37.21
N GLY A 422 103.60 -13.26 37.00
CA GLY A 422 104.45 -14.45 37.06
C GLY A 422 105.47 -14.55 35.91
N VAL A 423 105.13 -14.11 34.70
CA VAL A 423 106.07 -14.08 33.56
C VAL A 423 107.10 -12.97 33.72
N LEU A 424 106.73 -11.81 34.25
CA LEU A 424 107.69 -10.77 34.64
C LEU A 424 108.71 -11.27 35.66
N SER A 425 108.31 -12.14 36.59
CA SER A 425 109.22 -12.80 37.54
C SER A 425 110.17 -13.81 36.88
N LEU A 426 109.82 -14.38 35.72
CA LEU A 426 110.65 -15.32 34.96
C LEU A 426 111.56 -14.63 33.92
N LEU A 427 111.29 -13.37 33.56
CA LEU A 427 112.14 -12.55 32.70
C LEU A 427 113.17 -11.73 33.49
N GLN A 428 113.02 -11.63 34.81
CA GLN A 428 113.91 -10.91 35.74
C GLN A 428 114.81 -11.82 36.59
N GLY A 429 114.66 -13.14 36.46
CA GLY A 429 115.59 -14.15 36.98
C GLY A 429 116.26 -14.87 35.83
#